data_AF-A0AAW4WC91-F1
#
_entry.id   AF-A0AAW4WC91-F1
#
_cell.length_a   1.000
_cell.length_b   1.000
_cell.length_c   1.000
_cell.angle_alpha   90.00
_cell.angle_beta   90.00
_cell.angle_gamma   90.00
#
_symmetry.space_group_name_H-M   'P 1'
#
loop_
_entity.id
_entity.type
_entity.pdbx_description
1 polymer ?
#
loop_
_entity_poly.entity_id
_entity_poly.type
_entity_poly.pdbx_seq_one_letter_code
_entity_poly.pdbx_strand_id
1 'polypeptide(L)'
;MAKSNKIRLSDFAPQKTDVITFDSNILIKLLYPTISEKAPIAAYEDLYAKILRAGSSLIISSVQISEFVNRCIRFQFALFKDSENNPSLDFKRDYRSTKDYSNSMKAILDIIQTDIIPNYTFVDDKFSNMQNDKIFRYGFSYDFNDSVLLEIAKQYKSILVTDDADFGNYDSNITIVTNNRKLLMFS
;
A
#
# COMPACT_ATOMS: atom_id res chain seq x y z
N MET A 1 20.30 24.16 -6.62
CA MET A 1 20.14 22.78 -6.08
C MET A 1 18.67 22.45 -6.15
N ALA A 2 18.28 21.41 -6.88
CA ALA A 2 16.88 20.97 -6.92
C ALA A 2 16.48 20.46 -5.52
N LYS A 3 15.31 20.86 -5.02
CA LYS A 3 14.80 20.40 -3.73
C LYS A 3 14.52 18.91 -3.87
N SER A 4 15.08 18.07 -2.99
CA SER A 4 14.81 16.64 -3.02
C SER A 4 13.30 16.40 -2.90
N ASN A 5 12.77 15.55 -3.77
CA ASN A 5 11.37 15.12 -3.75
C ASN A 5 11.12 14.04 -2.67
N LYS A 6 12.13 13.72 -1.84
CA LYS A 6 12.05 12.70 -0.80
C LYS A 6 12.07 13.36 0.57
N ILE A 7 11.07 13.05 1.38
CA ILE A 7 10.86 13.64 2.71
C ILE A 7 10.90 12.50 3.73
N ARG A 8 11.66 12.69 4.81
CA ARG A 8 11.62 11.74 5.91
C ARG A 8 10.26 11.81 6.58
N LEU A 9 9.70 10.67 6.97
CA LEU A 9 8.40 10.58 7.61
C LEU A 9 8.26 11.52 8.82
N SER A 10 9.28 11.61 9.68
CA SER A 10 9.29 12.51 10.85
C SER A 10 9.17 13.99 10.51
N ASP A 11 9.60 14.37 9.31
CA ASP A 11 9.73 15.76 8.88
C ASP A 11 8.53 16.19 8.01
N PHE A 12 7.71 15.24 7.58
CA PHE A 12 6.53 15.50 6.79
C PHE A 12 5.38 16.01 7.68
N ALA A 13 4.87 17.20 7.34
CA ALA A 13 3.75 17.85 8.02
C ALA A 13 2.57 17.98 7.04
N PRO A 14 1.59 17.05 7.07
CA PRO A 14 0.47 17.05 6.15
C PRO A 14 -0.32 18.37 6.20
N GLN A 15 -0.71 18.86 5.03
CA GLN A 15 -1.55 20.03 4.83
C GLN A 15 -2.91 19.63 4.27
N LYS A 16 -3.95 20.44 4.52
CA LYS A 16 -5.30 20.18 4.02
C LYS A 16 -5.39 20.01 2.49
N THR A 17 -4.49 20.68 1.76
CA THR A 17 -4.42 20.62 0.29
C THR A 17 -3.68 19.40 -0.24
N ASP A 18 -3.04 18.63 0.63
CA ASP A 18 -2.27 17.46 0.21
C ASP A 18 -3.20 16.33 -0.22
N VAL A 19 -2.82 15.67 -1.31
CA VAL A 19 -3.39 14.41 -1.76
C VAL A 19 -2.35 13.34 -1.49
N ILE A 20 -2.72 12.27 -0.80
CA ILE A 20 -1.78 11.27 -0.30
C ILE A 20 -2.27 9.89 -0.71
N THR A 21 -1.34 9.05 -1.17
CA THR A 21 -1.56 7.62 -1.39
C THR A 21 -0.50 6.82 -0.65
N PHE A 22 -0.91 5.68 -0.10
CA PHE A 22 -0.01 4.74 0.57
C PHE A 22 0.36 3.61 -0.38
N ASP A 23 1.63 3.20 -0.35
CA ASP A 23 2.02 1.87 -0.80
C ASP A 23 1.13 0.81 -0.13
N SER A 24 0.66 -0.17 -0.92
CA SER A 24 -0.13 -1.31 -0.44
C SER A 24 0.51 -2.00 0.76
N ASN A 25 1.84 -2.14 0.79
CA ASN A 25 2.58 -2.73 1.89
C ASN A 25 2.39 -1.97 3.20
N ILE A 26 2.35 -0.64 3.14
CA ILE A 26 2.13 0.21 4.32
C ILE A 26 0.66 0.18 4.71
N LEU A 27 -0.24 0.22 3.73
CA LEU A 27 -1.68 0.12 3.97
C LEU A 27 -2.04 -1.19 4.71
N ILE A 28 -1.46 -2.31 4.29
CA ILE A 28 -1.65 -3.62 4.95
C ILE A 28 -1.13 -3.58 6.38
N LYS A 29 0.03 -2.96 6.63
CA LYS A 29 0.56 -2.83 7.99
C LYS A 29 -0.41 -2.04 8.86
N LEU A 30 -0.86 -0.88 8.39
CA LEU A 30 -1.77 0.03 9.11
C LEU A 30 -3.11 -0.61 9.45
N LEU A 31 -3.74 -1.27 8.47
CA LEU A 31 -5.12 -1.75 8.59
C LEU A 31 -5.21 -3.23 8.97
N TYR A 32 -4.11 -3.97 8.91
CA TYR A 32 -4.07 -5.40 9.23
C TYR A 32 -2.81 -5.75 10.06
N PRO A 33 -2.68 -5.19 11.29
CA PRO A 33 -1.45 -5.26 12.07
C PRO A 33 -1.00 -6.68 12.44
N THR A 34 -1.92 -7.65 12.47
CA THR A 34 -1.62 -9.07 12.73
C THR A 34 -0.64 -9.68 11.71
N ILE A 35 -0.56 -9.12 10.49
CA ILE A 35 0.44 -9.53 9.49
C ILE A 35 1.86 -9.05 9.85
N SER A 36 1.99 -8.03 10.70
CA SER A 36 3.23 -7.26 10.86
C SER A 36 3.71 -7.13 12.30
N GLU A 37 3.65 -8.22 13.09
CA GLU A 37 4.09 -8.27 14.50
C GLU A 37 5.54 -7.78 14.76
N LYS A 38 6.36 -7.62 13.71
CA LYS A 38 7.80 -7.27 13.81
C LYS A 38 8.21 -5.94 13.16
N ALA A 39 7.29 -5.19 12.54
CA ALA A 39 7.63 -3.93 11.86
C ALA A 39 7.36 -2.71 12.76
N PRO A 40 8.25 -1.69 12.81
CA PRO A 40 7.98 -0.46 13.54
C PRO A 40 6.87 0.35 12.84
N ILE A 41 5.62 0.09 13.24
CA ILE A 41 4.41 0.70 12.66
C ILE A 41 4.05 2.04 13.29
N ALA A 42 4.49 2.31 14.52
CA ALA A 42 4.12 3.50 15.29
C ALA A 42 4.35 4.82 14.55
N ALA A 43 5.42 4.91 13.75
CA ALA A 43 5.68 6.08 12.92
C ALA A 43 4.59 6.28 11.85
N TYR A 44 4.12 5.19 11.23
CA TYR A 44 3.06 5.24 10.23
C TYR A 44 1.70 5.54 10.86
N GLU A 45 1.40 5.00 12.05
CA GLU A 45 0.19 5.33 12.79
C GLU A 45 0.14 6.81 13.15
N ASP A 46 1.26 7.37 13.64
CA ASP A 46 1.36 8.81 13.93
C ASP A 46 1.20 9.65 12.66
N LEU A 47 1.83 9.27 11.55
CA LEU A 47 1.62 9.94 10.26
C LEU A 47 0.15 9.87 9.83
N TYR A 48 -0.46 8.70 9.89
CA TYR A 48 -1.87 8.51 9.53
C TYR A 48 -2.78 9.40 10.38
N ALA A 49 -2.57 9.45 11.69
CA ALA A 49 -3.29 10.33 12.59
C ALA A 49 -3.05 11.83 12.29
N LYS A 50 -1.85 12.22 11.86
CA LYS A 50 -1.55 13.60 11.43
C LYS A 50 -2.29 13.95 10.14
N ILE A 51 -2.34 13.02 9.18
CA ILE A 51 -3.06 13.19 7.91
C ILE A 51 -4.55 13.42 8.16
N LEU A 52 -5.18 12.58 8.98
CA LEU A 52 -6.59 12.73 9.34
C LEU A 52 -6.86 14.06 10.05
N ARG A 53 -6.00 14.46 11.01
CA ARG A 53 -6.13 15.74 11.73
C ARG A 53 -5.97 16.96 10.82
N ALA A 54 -5.06 16.89 9.84
CA ALA A 54 -4.86 17.96 8.86
C ALA A 54 -6.02 18.09 7.87
N GLY A 55 -6.85 17.06 7.74
CA GLY A 55 -7.92 16.99 6.74
C GLY A 55 -7.39 16.89 5.31
N SER A 56 -6.20 16.30 5.13
CA SER A 56 -5.66 16.00 3.80
C SER A 56 -6.51 14.93 3.11
N SER A 57 -6.45 14.88 1.78
CA SER A 57 -7.16 13.86 1.01
C SER A 57 -6.34 12.58 0.94
N LEU A 58 -6.92 11.47 1.40
CA LEU A 58 -6.40 10.13 1.15
C LEU A 58 -7.07 9.56 -0.09
N ILE A 59 -6.29 9.08 -1.05
CA ILE A 59 -6.80 8.40 -2.24
C ILE A 59 -6.44 6.92 -2.21
N ILE A 60 -7.32 6.10 -2.77
CA ILE A 60 -7.09 4.66 -2.94
C ILE A 60 -7.65 4.19 -4.28
N SER A 61 -6.92 3.29 -4.92
CA SER A 61 -7.24 2.79 -6.24
C SER A 61 -7.55 1.28 -6.23
N SER A 62 -8.01 0.75 -7.36
CA SER A 62 -8.44 -0.64 -7.42
C SER A 62 -7.28 -1.63 -7.25
N VAL A 63 -6.08 -1.28 -7.72
CA VAL A 63 -4.88 -2.12 -7.56
C VAL A 63 -4.48 -2.27 -6.09
N GLN A 64 -4.57 -1.19 -5.30
CA GLN A 64 -4.27 -1.22 -3.86
C GLN A 64 -5.29 -2.08 -3.10
N ILE A 65 -6.58 -1.95 -3.41
CA ILE A 65 -7.64 -2.78 -2.80
C ILE A 65 -7.45 -4.26 -3.17
N SER A 66 -7.16 -4.55 -4.44
CA SER A 66 -6.92 -5.91 -4.92
C SER A 66 -5.74 -6.56 -4.18
N GLU A 67 -4.63 -5.83 -4.03
CA GLU A 67 -3.45 -6.34 -3.32
C GLU A 67 -3.74 -6.51 -1.82
N PHE A 68 -4.38 -5.53 -1.18
CA PHE A 68 -4.76 -5.61 0.23
C PHE A 68 -5.59 -6.86 0.51
N VAL A 69 -6.68 -7.06 -0.23
CA VAL A 69 -7.57 -8.22 -0.05
C VAL A 69 -6.82 -9.53 -0.29
N ASN A 70 -6.08 -9.62 -1.40
CA ASN A 70 -5.36 -10.84 -1.77
C ASN A 70 -4.26 -11.19 -0.77
N ARG A 71 -3.51 -10.20 -0.28
CA ARG A 71 -2.44 -10.43 0.68
C ARG A 71 -2.97 -10.83 2.05
N CYS A 72 -4.02 -10.16 2.53
CA CYS A 72 -4.65 -10.49 3.80
C CYS A 72 -5.24 -11.91 3.79
N ILE A 73 -5.95 -12.30 2.72
CA ILE A 73 -6.52 -13.66 2.67
C ILE A 73 -5.45 -14.74 2.46
N ARG A 74 -4.34 -14.43 1.80
CA ARG A 74 -3.20 -15.35 1.67
C ARG A 74 -2.45 -15.54 2.98
N PHE A 75 -2.39 -14.50 3.80
CA PHE A 75 -1.88 -14.61 5.16
C PHE A 75 -2.77 -15.52 6.02
N GLN A 76 -4.09 -15.32 5.98
CA GLN A 76 -5.04 -16.18 6.71
C GLN A 76 -4.93 -17.65 6.26
N PHE A 77 -4.75 -17.89 4.96
CA PHE A 77 -4.46 -19.22 4.46
C PHE A 77 -3.17 -19.82 5.03
N ALA A 78 -2.11 -19.03 5.19
CA ALA A 78 -0.87 -19.51 5.80
C ALA A 78 -1.10 -19.96 7.24
N LEU A 79 -1.83 -19.16 8.03
CA LEU A 79 -2.22 -19.51 9.40
C LEU A 79 -3.07 -20.79 9.45
N PHE A 80 -4.02 -20.92 8.51
CA PHE A 80 -4.84 -22.12 8.38
C PHE A 80 -4.02 -23.38 8.09
N LYS A 81 -3.01 -23.29 7.20
CA LYS A 81 -2.11 -24.43 6.94
C LYS A 81 -1.34 -24.85 8.18
N ASP A 82 -0.89 -23.86 8.96
CA ASP A 82 -0.15 -24.10 10.20
C ASP A 82 -1.07 -24.73 11.26
N SER A 83 -2.33 -24.27 11.39
CA SER A 83 -3.30 -24.87 12.32
C SER A 83 -3.68 -26.31 11.94
N GLU A 84 -3.75 -26.61 10.65
CA GLU A 84 -4.01 -27.97 10.14
C GLU A 84 -2.75 -28.85 10.12
N ASN A 85 -1.56 -28.31 10.46
CA ASN A 85 -0.26 -28.97 10.30
C ASN A 85 -0.05 -29.56 8.90
N ASN A 86 -0.60 -28.92 7.86
CA ASN A 86 -0.55 -29.43 6.50
C ASN A 86 -0.05 -28.35 5.51
N PRO A 87 1.26 -28.30 5.23
CA PRO A 87 1.83 -27.31 4.33
C PRO A 87 1.45 -27.53 2.86
N SER A 88 0.90 -28.70 2.50
CA SER A 88 0.57 -29.09 1.12
C SER A 88 -0.84 -28.69 0.67
N LEU A 89 -1.65 -28.13 1.57
CA LEU A 89 -2.95 -27.60 1.21
C LEU A 89 -2.82 -26.55 0.09
N ASP A 90 -3.76 -26.58 -0.83
CA ASP A 90 -3.90 -25.59 -1.89
C ASP A 90 -4.95 -24.54 -1.52
N PHE A 91 -4.65 -23.28 -1.81
CA PHE A 91 -5.53 -22.16 -1.48
C PHE A 91 -6.90 -22.27 -2.15
N LYS A 92 -6.95 -22.66 -3.43
CA LYS A 92 -8.20 -22.64 -4.19
C LYS A 92 -9.03 -23.89 -3.90
N ARG A 93 -8.39 -25.06 -3.93
CA ARG A 93 -9.05 -26.35 -3.79
C ARG A 93 -9.44 -26.63 -2.34
N ASP A 94 -8.54 -26.38 -1.40
CA ASP A 94 -8.69 -26.88 -0.03
C ASP A 94 -9.12 -25.80 0.97
N TYR A 95 -8.86 -24.52 0.68
CA TYR A 95 -9.16 -23.42 1.62
C TYR A 95 -10.41 -22.60 1.27
N ARG A 96 -10.65 -22.24 0.01
CA ARG A 96 -11.75 -21.32 -0.37
C ARG A 96 -13.16 -21.77 0.02
N SER A 97 -13.39 -23.08 0.14
CA SER A 97 -14.68 -23.66 0.55
C SER A 97 -14.86 -23.75 2.07
N THR A 98 -13.84 -23.41 2.85
CA THR A 98 -13.85 -23.56 4.30
C THR A 98 -14.63 -22.44 4.99
N LYS A 99 -15.10 -22.73 6.21
CA LYS A 99 -15.69 -21.72 7.08
C LYS A 99 -14.68 -20.66 7.49
N ASP A 100 -13.42 -21.05 7.69
CA ASP A 100 -12.32 -20.14 8.00
C ASP A 100 -12.15 -19.08 6.90
N TYR A 101 -12.04 -19.49 5.64
CA TYR A 101 -11.96 -18.56 4.51
C TYR A 101 -13.12 -17.56 4.49
N SER A 102 -14.36 -18.03 4.70
CA SER A 102 -15.54 -17.17 4.71
C SER A 102 -15.49 -16.14 5.84
N ASN A 103 -15.11 -16.57 7.05
CA ASN A 103 -14.98 -15.68 8.21
C ASN A 103 -13.84 -14.67 8.02
N SER A 104 -12.69 -15.13 7.53
CA SER A 104 -11.51 -14.33 7.23
C SER A 104 -11.81 -13.28 6.16
N MET A 105 -12.48 -13.66 5.07
CA MET A 105 -12.89 -12.72 4.03
C MET A 105 -13.88 -11.68 4.57
N LYS A 106 -14.85 -12.09 5.39
CA LYS A 106 -15.77 -11.14 6.02
C LYS A 106 -15.02 -10.11 6.87
N ALA A 107 -14.10 -10.54 7.72
CA ALA A 107 -13.30 -9.62 8.54
C ALA A 107 -12.46 -8.65 7.68
N ILE A 108 -11.88 -9.12 6.57
CA ILE A 108 -11.15 -8.26 5.62
C ILE A 108 -12.08 -7.22 4.99
N LEU A 109 -13.29 -7.61 4.59
CA LEU A 109 -14.27 -6.67 4.02
C LEU A 109 -14.81 -5.68 5.06
N ASP A 110 -14.96 -6.10 6.33
CA ASP A 110 -15.37 -5.23 7.41
C ASP A 110 -14.34 -4.10 7.65
N ILE A 111 -13.04 -4.38 7.51
CA ILE A 111 -11.97 -3.35 7.53
C ILE A 111 -12.14 -2.35 6.37
N ILE A 112 -12.45 -2.83 5.16
CA ILE A 112 -12.70 -1.92 4.03
C ILE A 112 -13.91 -1.01 4.32
N GLN A 113 -14.98 -1.56 4.90
CA GLN A 113 -16.20 -0.80 5.20
C GLN A 113 -16.00 0.23 6.32
N THR A 114 -15.17 -0.08 7.31
CA THR A 114 -15.04 0.73 8.53
C THR A 114 -13.84 1.67 8.50
N ASP A 115 -12.73 1.30 7.85
CA ASP A 115 -11.50 2.08 7.83
C ASP A 115 -11.21 2.71 6.46
N ILE A 116 -11.46 2.00 5.35
CA ILE A 116 -11.13 2.52 4.02
C ILE A 116 -12.24 3.44 3.50
N ILE A 117 -13.48 2.96 3.40
CA ILE A 117 -14.59 3.71 2.82
C ILE A 117 -14.81 5.08 3.47
N PRO A 118 -14.75 5.22 4.81
CA PRO A 118 -14.99 6.52 5.43
C PRO A 118 -13.83 7.51 5.29
N ASN A 119 -12.60 7.02 5.12
CA ASN A 119 -11.40 7.85 5.20
C ASN A 119 -10.71 8.08 3.84
N TYR A 120 -11.03 7.31 2.81
CA TYR A 120 -10.39 7.36 1.50
C TYR A 120 -11.36 7.76 0.40
N THR A 121 -10.85 8.55 -0.55
CA THR A 121 -11.50 8.81 -1.84
C THR A 121 -11.07 7.72 -2.82
N PHE A 122 -12.05 6.99 -3.37
CA PHE A 122 -11.80 6.00 -4.41
C PHE A 122 -11.52 6.71 -5.72
N VAL A 123 -10.43 6.32 -6.38
CA VAL A 123 -9.99 6.91 -7.64
C VAL A 123 -9.85 5.86 -8.74
N ASP A 124 -10.16 6.25 -9.98
CA ASP A 124 -9.90 5.44 -11.16
C ASP A 124 -8.39 5.21 -11.33
N ASP A 125 -7.99 3.99 -11.69
CA ASP A 125 -6.59 3.72 -12.00
C ASP A 125 -6.12 4.48 -13.26
N LYS A 126 -7.05 4.91 -14.14
CA LYS A 126 -6.76 5.59 -15.41
C LYS A 126 -5.73 4.85 -16.26
N PHE A 127 -5.81 3.52 -16.26
CA PHE A 127 -4.90 2.61 -16.94
C PHE A 127 -4.73 2.94 -18.43
N SER A 128 -5.81 3.33 -19.11
CA SER A 128 -5.79 3.73 -20.53
C SER A 128 -4.88 4.93 -20.84
N ASN A 129 -4.56 5.74 -19.83
CA ASN A 129 -3.74 6.94 -19.99
C ASN A 129 -2.26 6.68 -19.64
N MET A 130 -1.94 5.49 -19.13
CA MET A 130 -0.58 5.13 -18.72
C MET A 130 0.26 4.77 -19.95
N GLN A 131 1.54 5.14 -19.91
CA GLN A 131 2.48 4.76 -20.96
C GLN A 131 2.98 3.34 -20.71
N ASN A 132 2.84 2.47 -21.72
CA ASN A 132 3.20 1.05 -21.63
C ASN A 132 4.63 0.82 -21.13
N ASP A 133 5.61 1.61 -21.56
CA ASP A 133 7.01 1.51 -21.13
C ASP A 133 7.23 1.88 -19.65
N LYS A 134 6.28 2.61 -19.03
CA LYS A 134 6.33 2.99 -17.61
C LYS A 134 5.76 1.91 -16.70
N ILE A 135 4.75 1.17 -17.18
CA ILE A 135 4.04 0.13 -16.40
C ILE A 135 4.51 -1.30 -16.70
N PHE A 136 4.94 -1.59 -17.94
CA PHE A 136 5.46 -2.90 -18.33
C PHE A 136 7.00 -2.85 -18.35
N ARG A 137 7.59 -2.57 -17.19
CA ARG A 137 9.04 -2.47 -17.06
C ARG A 137 9.67 -3.85 -17.09
N TYR A 138 10.71 -3.98 -17.91
CA TYR A 138 11.52 -5.19 -17.97
C TYR A 138 12.67 -5.07 -16.96
N GLY A 139 12.78 -6.04 -16.05
CA GLY A 139 13.81 -6.08 -15.02
C GLY A 139 13.43 -7.04 -13.90
N PHE A 140 14.42 -7.55 -13.17
CA PHE A 140 14.21 -8.62 -12.18
C PHE A 140 13.51 -8.16 -10.89
N SER A 141 13.40 -6.84 -10.65
CA SER A 141 12.95 -6.26 -9.38
C SER A 141 11.71 -5.37 -9.49
N TYR A 142 11.11 -5.19 -10.67
CA TYR A 142 9.95 -4.30 -10.80
C TYR A 142 8.64 -5.07 -10.68
N ASP A 143 7.88 -4.81 -9.63
CA ASP A 143 6.49 -5.27 -9.53
C ASP A 143 5.58 -4.41 -10.43
N PHE A 144 4.61 -5.08 -11.07
CA PHE A 144 3.66 -4.42 -11.95
C PHE A 144 2.74 -3.47 -11.17
N ASN A 145 2.26 -3.89 -10.01
CA ASN A 145 1.36 -3.08 -9.19
C ASN A 145 2.06 -1.82 -8.68
N ASP A 146 3.35 -1.91 -8.33
CA ASP A 146 4.14 -0.75 -7.92
C ASP A 146 4.28 0.26 -9.06
N SER A 147 4.51 -0.23 -10.27
CA SER A 147 4.61 0.62 -11.46
C SER A 147 3.27 1.29 -11.80
N VAL A 148 2.15 0.58 -11.64
CA VAL A 148 0.80 1.15 -11.78
C VAL A 148 0.51 2.19 -10.70
N LEU A 149 0.79 1.87 -9.43
CA LEU A 149 0.56 2.76 -8.29
C LEU A 149 1.34 4.08 -8.44
N LEU A 150 2.58 4.00 -8.93
CA LEU A 150 3.36 5.19 -9.23
C LEU A 150 2.69 6.07 -10.30
N GLU A 151 2.24 5.48 -11.40
CA GLU A 151 1.57 6.25 -12.46
C GLU A 151 0.25 6.86 -11.96
N ILE A 152 -0.48 6.17 -11.08
CA ILE A 152 -1.64 6.74 -10.38
C ILE A 152 -1.21 7.95 -9.53
N ALA A 153 -0.15 7.82 -8.74
CA ALA A 153 0.36 8.91 -7.92
C ALA A 153 0.72 10.15 -8.76
N LYS A 154 1.34 9.96 -9.94
CA LYS A 154 1.60 11.06 -10.89
C LYS A 154 0.33 11.71 -11.40
N GLN A 155 -0.64 10.91 -11.84
CA GLN A 155 -1.87 11.41 -12.45
C GLN A 155 -2.73 12.21 -11.46
N TYR A 156 -2.73 11.81 -10.19
CA TYR A 156 -3.44 12.51 -9.12
C TYR A 156 -2.57 13.52 -8.38
N LYS A 157 -1.30 13.68 -8.78
CA LYS A 157 -0.31 14.55 -8.12
C LYS A 157 -0.24 14.29 -6.61
N SER A 158 -0.36 13.03 -6.22
CA SER A 158 -0.35 12.64 -4.82
C SER A 158 1.06 12.43 -4.30
N ILE A 159 1.21 12.64 -3.00
CA ILE A 159 2.38 12.27 -2.23
C ILE A 159 2.30 10.76 -1.97
N LEU A 160 3.35 10.04 -2.35
CA LEU A 160 3.45 8.60 -2.14
C LEU A 160 4.15 8.32 -0.81
N VAL A 161 3.46 7.63 0.09
CA VAL A 161 4.07 7.11 1.32
C VAL A 161 4.51 5.67 1.07
N THR A 162 5.82 5.40 1.08
CA THR A 162 6.39 4.07 0.82
C THR A 162 7.71 3.87 1.59
N ASP A 163 8.07 2.63 1.87
CA ASP A 163 9.41 2.25 2.32
C ASP A 163 10.16 1.42 1.27
N ASP A 164 9.55 1.13 0.12
CA ASP A 164 10.21 0.31 -0.89
C ASP A 164 11.27 1.14 -1.65
N ALA A 165 12.51 0.67 -1.58
CA ALA A 165 13.65 1.34 -2.18
C ALA A 165 13.54 1.42 -3.71
N ASP A 166 12.77 0.52 -4.32
CA ASP A 166 12.62 0.46 -5.77
C ASP A 166 11.89 1.70 -6.30
N PHE A 167 10.99 2.33 -5.52
CA PHE A 167 10.38 3.62 -5.86
C PHE A 167 11.40 4.75 -6.05
N GLY A 168 12.59 4.63 -5.48
CA GLY A 168 13.67 5.61 -5.63
C GLY A 168 14.28 5.68 -7.02
N ASN A 169 14.10 4.62 -7.84
CA ASN A 169 14.56 4.54 -9.22
C ASN A 169 13.54 5.11 -10.22
N TYR A 170 12.37 5.54 -9.76
CA TYR A 170 11.32 6.08 -10.60
C TYR A 170 11.42 7.62 -10.72
N ASP A 171 10.84 8.14 -11.79
CA ASP A 171 10.97 9.52 -12.27
C ASP A 171 10.73 10.59 -11.18
N SER A 172 11.51 11.67 -11.23
CA SER A 172 11.68 12.70 -10.18
C SER A 172 10.46 13.58 -9.83
N ASN A 173 9.30 13.32 -10.42
CA ASN A 173 8.14 14.22 -10.37
C ASN A 173 7.13 13.91 -9.26
N ILE A 174 7.42 12.95 -8.38
CA ILE A 174 6.54 12.59 -7.26
C ILE A 174 7.23 12.86 -5.95
N THR A 175 6.50 13.44 -4.99
CA THR A 175 6.96 13.55 -3.61
C THR A 175 6.82 12.21 -2.91
N ILE A 176 7.91 11.68 -2.36
CA ILE A 176 7.94 10.44 -1.59
C ILE A 176 8.15 10.75 -0.12
N VAL A 177 7.31 10.20 0.75
CA VAL A 177 7.47 10.23 2.21
C VAL A 177 7.87 8.84 2.69
N THR A 178 9.01 8.72 3.39
CA THR A 178 9.60 7.42 3.71
C THR A 178 10.45 7.44 4.99
N ASN A 179 10.64 6.27 5.61
CA ASN A 179 11.68 6.06 6.62
C ASN A 179 12.86 5.21 6.09
N ASN A 180 12.80 4.73 4.85
CA ASN A 180 13.89 3.98 4.24
C ASN A 180 15.12 4.89 4.01
N ARG A 181 16.19 4.63 4.76
CA ARG A 181 17.44 5.40 4.67
C ARG A 181 18.07 5.36 3.28
N LYS A 182 17.93 4.26 2.53
CA LYS A 182 18.47 4.18 1.16
C LYS A 182 17.80 5.21 0.25
N LEU A 183 16.46 5.31 0.30
CA LEU A 183 15.72 6.32 -0.46
C LEU A 183 16.17 7.74 -0.11
N LEU A 184 16.34 8.02 1.20
CA LEU A 184 16.74 9.34 1.69
C LEU A 184 18.18 9.72 1.33
N MET A 185 19.06 8.77 1.00
CA MET A 185 20.45 9.05 0.60
C MET A 185 20.62 9.33 -0.90
N PHE A 186 19.68 8.87 -1.75
CA PHE A 186 19.68 9.16 -3.18
C PHE A 186 18.83 10.43 -3.44
N SER A 187 19.38 11.60 -3.14
CA SER A 187 18.75 12.91 -3.36
C SER A 187 19.57 13.79 -4.30
#